data_AF-A0A955QJ29-F1
#
_entry.id   AF-A0A955QJ29-F1
#
_cell.length_a   1.000
_cell.length_b   1.000
_cell.length_c   1.000
_cell.angle_alpha   90.00
_cell.angle_beta   90.00
_cell.angle_gamma   90.00
#
_symmetry.space_group_name_H-M   'P 1'
#
loop_
_entity.id
_entity.type
_entity.pdbx_description
1 polymer ?
#
loop_
_entity_poly.entity_id
_entity_poly.type
_entity_poly.pdbx_seq_one_letter_code
_entity_poly.pdbx_strand_id
1 'polypeptide(L)'
;LKIRTHGDKLGFRHTQSPGAYTGSGSSHYQGIQRLGNYLAISGSAAHAGEIMVVEMQSRAKTGRFRSNRLSSNTPPNNDRVIKVIEASRTLTHAGGFQIMGEVLAVGVEGSNQSEVVFYNIKDPTNPQELYRISRSGTIGGFSEKPSAGATALVQRPDGRFLLLVGRSDSNVLDFYLSRNANILTNTFVHVDSWHEHELQGMDREFGNYQNINFVRQCDGQVFVVGLHKNVNLGGILSGGEDWADLFKLELLQIGQIGNPGILRHHTVVTKIANRHLYCHDICDFDAGAGVYVDSQGELFIYGVEHWRHKGIVRFNEFRPVPSSVSPPLLDLNQTWIELYDDRAFGDRSIMIDFRDHSLRNFSDYDQVEGFEDKTSSAKWVIPSGWQYLLFEDKSFKGRLLRLSGTGGLGAISDFSPRDWNDTVSSSKFSPVTITQLGQAWVELFDDHTFKDRRLRINGGSAGISNYQNITVEGQRGFGDNVSSARYMIPNGLVYRLYEHDSYRGKTLDLVGTGRIEEIPDFTTRSFNDQVSSSRFITP
;
A
#
# COMPACT_ATOMS: atom_id res chain seq x y z
N LEU A 1 13.74 -1.21 7.78
CA LEU A 1 12.74 -1.67 6.77
C LEU A 1 12.40 -0.53 5.79
N LYS A 2 12.49 -0.76 4.47
CA LYS A 2 12.13 0.24 3.43
C LYS A 2 10.72 0.00 2.86
N ILE A 3 9.71 -0.04 3.74
CA ILE A 3 8.30 -0.28 3.41
C ILE A 3 7.54 1.05 3.45
N ARG A 4 6.47 1.25 2.70
CA ARG A 4 5.61 2.44 2.88
C ARG A 4 4.90 2.37 4.23
N THR A 5 4.78 3.51 4.90
CA THR A 5 4.05 3.58 6.17
C THR A 5 2.53 3.51 5.97
N HIS A 6 2.03 3.88 4.78
CA HIS A 6 0.61 3.85 4.44
C HIS A 6 0.36 2.80 3.38
N GLY A 7 -0.58 1.89 3.68
CA GLY A 7 -0.90 0.77 2.82
C GLY A 7 -1.96 1.10 1.76
N ASP A 8 -1.92 0.36 0.66
CA ASP A 8 -2.97 0.41 -0.36
C ASP A 8 -4.23 -0.30 0.18
N LYS A 9 -5.35 0.43 0.23
CA LYS A 9 -6.62 -0.04 0.82
C LYS A 9 -7.25 -1.12 -0.05
N LEU A 10 -7.33 -2.33 0.46
CA LEU A 10 -7.89 -3.49 -0.23
C LEU A 10 -9.09 -4.07 0.51
N GLY A 11 -9.74 -5.03 -0.12
CA GLY A 11 -10.74 -5.87 0.53
C GLY A 11 -11.20 -7.01 -0.36
N PHE A 12 -11.96 -7.93 0.21
CA PHE A 12 -12.62 -9.00 -0.52
C PHE A 12 -13.96 -9.33 0.14
N ARG A 13 -14.78 -10.10 -0.57
CA ARG A 13 -16.08 -10.55 -0.06
C ARG A 13 -15.96 -11.89 0.64
N HIS A 14 -16.47 -11.95 1.85
CA HIS A 14 -16.62 -13.20 2.58
C HIS A 14 -18.00 -13.77 2.25
N THR A 15 -18.09 -14.48 1.11
CA THR A 15 -19.35 -15.01 0.58
C THR A 15 -19.65 -16.45 0.97
N GLN A 16 -18.64 -17.21 1.43
CA GLN A 16 -18.82 -18.60 1.81
C GLN A 16 -19.04 -18.74 3.32
N SER A 17 -20.04 -19.55 3.66
CA SER A 17 -20.05 -20.36 4.89
C SER A 17 -20.08 -21.81 4.41
N PRO A 18 -19.16 -22.66 4.91
CA PRO A 18 -19.29 -23.18 6.26
C PRO A 18 -18.10 -22.76 7.13
N GLY A 19 -18.38 -22.56 8.42
CA GLY A 19 -17.40 -22.10 9.39
C GLY A 19 -18.07 -21.17 10.39
N ALA A 20 -17.73 -21.27 11.66
CA ALA A 20 -18.40 -20.60 12.77
C ALA A 20 -18.05 -19.10 12.87
N TYR A 21 -17.64 -18.48 11.75
CA TYR A 21 -17.30 -17.07 11.63
C TYR A 21 -18.57 -16.21 11.56
N THR A 22 -19.37 -16.29 12.62
CA THR A 22 -20.71 -15.69 12.73
C THR A 22 -20.68 -14.19 13.04
N GLY A 23 -19.49 -13.59 13.15
CA GLY A 23 -19.34 -12.24 13.68
C GLY A 23 -19.68 -12.15 15.17
N SER A 24 -19.80 -13.29 15.87
CA SER A 24 -19.75 -13.29 17.33
C SER A 24 -18.39 -12.74 17.81
N GLY A 25 -18.36 -12.05 18.94
CA GLY A 25 -17.14 -11.38 19.46
C GLY A 25 -15.95 -12.30 19.78
N SER A 26 -16.02 -13.59 19.43
CA SER A 26 -14.95 -14.57 19.53
C SER A 26 -14.33 -14.98 18.19
N SER A 27 -14.82 -14.46 17.05
CA SER A 27 -14.30 -14.81 15.71
C SER A 27 -13.45 -13.70 15.11
N HIS A 28 -12.13 -13.82 15.14
CA HIS A 28 -11.19 -12.81 14.63
C HIS A 28 -10.15 -13.38 13.66
N TYR A 29 -9.62 -12.48 12.81
CA TYR A 29 -8.54 -12.81 11.89
C TYR A 29 -7.21 -12.81 12.63
N GLN A 30 -6.27 -13.66 12.18
CA GLN A 30 -5.04 -13.96 12.90
C GLN A 30 -3.79 -13.85 12.04
N GLY A 31 -3.90 -14.03 10.72
CA GLY A 31 -2.77 -13.91 9.81
C GLY A 31 -3.24 -13.74 8.37
N ILE A 32 -2.39 -13.16 7.53
CA ILE A 32 -2.65 -12.99 6.09
C ILE A 32 -1.36 -13.15 5.31
N GLN A 33 -1.37 -14.01 4.29
CA GLN A 33 -0.25 -14.14 3.34
C GLN A 33 -0.74 -14.28 1.91
N ARG A 34 0.09 -13.80 0.99
CA ARG A 34 -0.18 -13.82 -0.44
C ARG A 34 0.46 -15.02 -1.15
N LEU A 35 -0.26 -15.54 -2.13
CA LEU A 35 0.17 -16.60 -3.04
C LEU A 35 -0.28 -16.27 -4.47
N GLY A 36 0.55 -15.54 -5.22
CA GLY A 36 0.18 -15.08 -6.56
C GLY A 36 -0.99 -14.09 -6.52
N ASN A 37 -2.11 -14.41 -7.18
CA ASN A 37 -3.36 -13.65 -7.07
C ASN A 37 -4.33 -14.22 -6.03
N TYR A 38 -3.85 -15.06 -5.11
CA TYR A 38 -4.61 -15.57 -3.97
C TYR A 38 -4.07 -14.99 -2.67
N LEU A 39 -4.90 -15.04 -1.64
CA LEU A 39 -4.50 -14.86 -0.25
C LEU A 39 -4.90 -16.11 0.54
N ALA A 40 -4.10 -16.46 1.53
CA ALA A 40 -4.54 -17.28 2.64
C ALA A 40 -4.74 -16.36 3.85
N ILE A 41 -5.76 -16.62 4.66
CA ILE A 41 -6.06 -15.87 5.87
C ILE A 41 -6.41 -16.86 6.97
N SER A 42 -5.71 -16.81 8.10
CA SER A 42 -6.05 -17.62 9.27
C SER A 42 -6.96 -16.83 10.22
N GLY A 43 -7.70 -17.55 11.06
CA GLY A 43 -8.52 -16.93 12.07
C GLY A 43 -9.01 -17.90 13.13
N SER A 44 -9.52 -17.33 14.20
CA SER A 44 -10.28 -18.04 15.21
C SER A 44 -11.76 -18.01 14.87
N ALA A 45 -12.45 -19.14 15.08
CA ALA A 45 -13.90 -19.22 15.02
C ALA A 45 -14.42 -20.03 16.22
N ALA A 46 -15.72 -19.93 16.52
CA ALA A 46 -16.28 -20.52 17.73
C ALA A 46 -16.08 -22.04 17.86
N HIS A 47 -15.87 -22.74 16.74
CA HIS A 47 -15.77 -24.20 16.70
C HIS A 47 -14.57 -24.74 15.92
N ALA A 48 -13.73 -23.87 15.37
CA ALA A 48 -12.56 -24.29 14.59
C ALA A 48 -11.52 -23.18 14.48
N GLY A 49 -10.25 -23.57 14.40
CA GLY A 49 -9.23 -22.73 13.79
C GLY A 49 -9.36 -22.86 12.27
N GLU A 50 -9.48 -21.75 11.55
CA GLU A 50 -9.84 -21.74 10.14
C GLU A 50 -8.74 -21.10 9.27
N ILE A 51 -8.60 -21.59 8.03
CA ILE A 51 -7.85 -20.95 6.96
C ILE A 51 -8.81 -20.69 5.80
N MET A 52 -8.89 -19.44 5.39
CA MET A 52 -9.66 -18.99 4.24
C MET A 52 -8.73 -18.81 3.05
N VAL A 53 -9.05 -19.43 1.91
CA VAL A 53 -8.43 -19.11 0.63
C VAL A 53 -9.28 -18.09 -0.09
N VAL A 54 -8.67 -16.96 -0.42
CA VAL A 54 -9.29 -15.84 -1.13
C VAL A 54 -8.71 -15.77 -2.53
N GLU A 55 -9.57 -15.67 -3.52
CA GLU A 55 -9.18 -15.36 -4.88
C GLU A 55 -9.33 -13.85 -5.11
N MET A 56 -8.24 -13.16 -5.47
CA MET A 56 -8.21 -11.75 -5.80
C MET A 56 -8.21 -11.56 -7.33
N GLN A 57 -9.30 -11.96 -7.99
CA GLN A 57 -9.41 -11.96 -9.45
C GLN A 57 -9.18 -10.58 -10.09
N SER A 58 -9.50 -9.49 -9.39
CA SER A 58 -9.28 -8.13 -9.89
C SER A 58 -7.82 -7.69 -9.82
N ARG A 59 -6.94 -8.49 -9.20
CA ARG A 59 -5.53 -8.16 -8.93
C ARG A 59 -4.58 -9.00 -9.77
N ALA A 60 -3.39 -8.44 -10.00
CA ALA A 60 -2.34 -9.11 -10.74
C ALA A 60 -1.72 -10.27 -9.94
N LYS A 61 -1.23 -11.30 -10.64
CA LYS A 61 -0.54 -12.44 -10.01
C LYS A 61 0.81 -12.02 -9.41
N THR A 62 1.52 -11.11 -10.06
CA THR A 62 2.87 -10.67 -9.68
C THR A 62 2.90 -9.16 -9.41
N GLY A 63 3.93 -8.70 -8.68
CA GLY A 63 4.07 -7.31 -8.28
C GLY A 63 2.93 -6.84 -7.37
N ARG A 64 2.74 -5.53 -7.25
CA ARG A 64 1.77 -4.90 -6.34
C ARG A 64 0.31 -5.27 -6.67
N PHE A 65 -0.52 -5.52 -5.66
CA PHE A 65 -1.97 -5.60 -5.85
C PHE A 65 -2.58 -4.23 -6.12
N ARG A 66 -2.13 -3.20 -5.40
CA ARG A 66 -2.75 -1.86 -5.38
C ARG A 66 -4.21 -1.89 -4.92
N SER A 67 -4.75 -0.75 -4.52
CA SER A 67 -6.12 -0.69 -4.02
C SER A 67 -7.13 -1.19 -5.06
N ASN A 68 -8.04 -2.07 -4.63
CA ASN A 68 -9.23 -2.49 -5.39
C ASN A 68 -10.47 -1.70 -4.98
N ARG A 69 -10.29 -0.65 -4.18
CA ARG A 69 -11.33 0.16 -3.55
C ARG A 69 -11.13 1.66 -3.83
N LEU A 70 -10.48 1.98 -4.95
CA LEU A 70 -10.21 3.37 -5.36
C LEU A 70 -11.48 4.13 -5.75
N SER A 71 -12.36 3.49 -6.51
CA SER A 71 -13.62 4.07 -7.00
C SER A 71 -14.83 3.78 -6.11
N SER A 72 -14.69 2.88 -5.14
CA SER A 72 -15.76 2.47 -4.22
C SER A 72 -15.15 1.88 -2.95
N ASN A 73 -15.76 2.15 -1.80
CA ASN A 73 -15.40 1.50 -0.55
C ASN A 73 -15.75 0.00 -0.51
N THR A 74 -16.38 -0.55 -1.56
CA THR A 74 -16.74 -1.97 -1.67
C THR A 74 -15.80 -2.68 -2.67
N PRO A 75 -15.20 -3.83 -2.31
CA PRO A 75 -14.35 -4.56 -3.25
C PRO A 75 -15.15 -5.20 -4.40
N PRO A 76 -14.52 -5.46 -5.56
CA PRO A 76 -15.13 -6.18 -6.68
C PRO A 76 -15.74 -7.52 -6.26
N ASN A 77 -16.86 -7.92 -6.89
CA ASN A 77 -17.58 -9.15 -6.53
C ASN A 77 -16.76 -10.42 -6.72
N ASN A 78 -15.79 -10.38 -7.63
CA ASN A 78 -14.94 -11.50 -7.95
C ASN A 78 -13.76 -11.66 -6.99
N ASP A 79 -13.46 -10.66 -6.15
CA ASP A 79 -12.49 -10.77 -5.05
C ASP A 79 -13.20 -11.37 -3.84
N ARG A 80 -13.03 -12.68 -3.59
CA ARG A 80 -13.86 -13.40 -2.61
C ARG A 80 -13.19 -14.63 -2.00
N VAL A 81 -13.69 -15.06 -0.85
CA VAL A 81 -13.37 -16.37 -0.27
C VAL A 81 -13.90 -17.47 -1.19
N ILE A 82 -13.03 -18.38 -1.60
CA ILE A 82 -13.36 -19.52 -2.47
C ILE A 82 -13.27 -20.87 -1.76
N LYS A 83 -12.60 -20.93 -0.61
CA LYS A 83 -12.46 -22.14 0.22
C LYS A 83 -12.26 -21.75 1.68
N VAL A 84 -12.85 -22.53 2.58
CA VAL A 84 -12.54 -22.54 4.02
C VAL A 84 -12.01 -23.91 4.40
N ILE A 85 -10.93 -23.95 5.17
CA ILE A 85 -10.29 -25.14 5.71
C ILE A 85 -10.40 -25.07 7.23
N GLU A 86 -10.99 -26.07 7.85
CA GLU A 86 -10.97 -26.22 9.31
C GLU A 86 -9.66 -26.88 9.71
N ALA A 87 -8.64 -26.08 10.07
CA ALA A 87 -7.33 -26.58 10.43
C ALA A 87 -7.37 -27.44 11.70
N SER A 88 -8.27 -27.13 12.62
CA SER A 88 -8.65 -27.99 13.74
C SER A 88 -10.04 -27.65 14.23
N ARG A 89 -10.80 -28.65 14.70
CA ARG A 89 -12.10 -28.47 15.37
C ARG A 89 -12.01 -28.43 16.89
N THR A 90 -10.85 -28.76 17.45
CA THR A 90 -10.60 -28.78 18.90
C THR A 90 -9.69 -27.64 19.35
N LEU A 91 -8.88 -27.12 18.43
CA LEU A 91 -7.99 -25.98 18.61
C LEU A 91 -8.57 -24.84 17.79
N THR A 92 -9.34 -23.98 18.45
CA THR A 92 -10.23 -23.00 17.82
C THR A 92 -9.52 -21.74 17.34
N HIS A 93 -8.21 -21.63 17.58
CA HIS A 93 -7.43 -20.45 17.23
C HIS A 93 -6.33 -20.86 16.25
N ALA A 94 -6.47 -20.47 14.98
CA ALA A 94 -5.41 -20.61 13.99
C ALA A 94 -4.66 -19.29 13.91
N GLY A 95 -3.44 -19.27 14.43
CA GLY A 95 -2.62 -18.06 14.61
C GLY A 95 -1.95 -17.56 13.32
N GLY A 96 -0.95 -16.70 13.48
CA GLY A 96 -0.07 -16.27 12.40
C GLY A 96 0.64 -17.45 11.73
N PHE A 97 0.89 -17.35 10.42
CA PHE A 97 1.38 -18.47 9.62
C PHE A 97 2.34 -18.01 8.52
N GLN A 98 3.00 -18.99 7.87
CA GLN A 98 3.90 -18.74 6.74
C GLN A 98 3.61 -19.64 5.56
N ILE A 99 3.63 -19.05 4.36
CA ILE A 99 3.74 -19.72 3.07
C ILE A 99 5.20 -19.68 2.62
N MET A 100 5.72 -20.84 2.26
CA MET A 100 7.06 -21.00 1.68
C MET A 100 6.95 -21.94 0.48
N GLY A 101 7.08 -21.36 -0.72
CA GLY A 101 6.85 -22.08 -1.98
C GLY A 101 5.42 -22.62 -2.07
N GLU A 102 5.29 -23.94 -2.20
CA GLU A 102 4.02 -24.64 -2.29
C GLU A 102 3.51 -25.14 -0.92
N VAL A 103 4.12 -24.72 0.19
CA VAL A 103 3.74 -25.18 1.54
C VAL A 103 3.26 -24.03 2.43
N LEU A 104 2.13 -24.22 3.08
CA LEU A 104 1.61 -23.37 4.15
C LEU A 104 1.81 -24.09 5.50
N ALA A 105 2.43 -23.43 6.47
CA ALA A 105 2.57 -23.91 7.83
C ALA A 105 1.86 -22.96 8.80
N VAL A 106 0.85 -23.46 9.52
CA VAL A 106 0.02 -22.68 10.44
C VAL A 106 0.04 -23.30 11.83
N GLY A 107 0.17 -22.46 12.85
CA GLY A 107 -0.02 -22.84 14.24
C GLY A 107 -1.51 -22.83 14.58
N VAL A 108 -1.98 -23.88 15.26
CA VAL A 108 -3.33 -23.94 15.83
C VAL A 108 -3.24 -24.22 17.31
N GLU A 109 -4.05 -23.55 18.12
CA GLU A 109 -3.96 -23.64 19.57
C GLU A 109 -5.30 -23.64 20.30
N GLY A 110 -5.23 -24.13 21.53
CA GLY A 110 -6.28 -24.10 22.53
C GLY A 110 -5.65 -23.95 23.92
N SER A 111 -6.44 -24.17 24.96
CA SER A 111 -6.04 -23.82 26.34
C SER A 111 -4.75 -24.46 26.87
N ASN A 112 -4.38 -25.66 26.40
CA ASN A 112 -3.22 -26.42 26.91
C ASN A 112 -2.49 -27.24 25.84
N GLN A 113 -2.86 -27.09 24.59
CA GLN A 113 -2.37 -27.90 23.48
C GLN A 113 -2.27 -27.02 22.25
N SER A 114 -1.27 -27.30 21.43
CA SER A 114 -1.15 -26.68 20.12
C SER A 114 -0.61 -27.67 19.10
N GLU A 115 -0.81 -27.37 17.83
CA GLU A 115 -0.24 -28.11 16.72
C GLU A 115 0.33 -27.13 15.69
N VAL A 116 1.26 -27.61 14.88
CA VAL A 116 1.57 -26.97 13.60
C VAL A 116 1.08 -27.87 12.49
N VAL A 117 0.21 -27.35 11.63
CA VAL A 117 -0.38 -28.08 10.51
C VAL A 117 0.25 -27.60 9.20
N PHE A 118 0.65 -28.54 8.36
CA PHE A 118 1.26 -28.27 7.05
C PHE A 118 0.29 -28.60 5.94
N TYR A 119 0.16 -27.72 4.96
CA TYR A 119 -0.63 -27.91 3.76
C TYR A 119 0.21 -27.74 2.51
N ASN A 120 0.00 -28.61 1.51
CA ASN A 120 0.40 -28.37 0.14
C ASN A 120 -0.65 -27.45 -0.52
N ILE A 121 -0.20 -26.31 -1.01
CA ILE A 121 -0.99 -25.24 -1.62
C ILE A 121 -0.55 -24.96 -3.06
N LYS A 122 0.11 -25.93 -3.72
CA LYS A 122 0.44 -25.85 -5.15
C LYS A 122 -0.78 -25.50 -6.00
N ASP A 123 -1.92 -26.10 -5.67
CA ASP A 123 -3.23 -25.68 -6.14
C ASP A 123 -3.97 -24.98 -4.97
N PRO A 124 -4.03 -23.64 -4.96
CA PRO A 124 -4.69 -22.90 -3.89
C PRO A 124 -6.19 -23.21 -3.78
N THR A 125 -6.82 -23.69 -4.87
CA THR A 125 -8.25 -24.03 -4.88
C THR A 125 -8.54 -25.39 -4.25
N ASN A 126 -7.52 -26.23 -4.11
CA ASN A 126 -7.60 -27.55 -3.49
C ASN A 126 -6.40 -27.85 -2.57
N PRO A 127 -6.25 -27.12 -1.43
CA PRO A 127 -5.16 -27.37 -0.50
C PRO A 127 -5.26 -28.76 0.13
N GLN A 128 -4.12 -29.43 0.28
CA GLN A 128 -4.04 -30.79 0.85
C GLN A 128 -3.21 -30.79 2.11
N GLU A 129 -3.76 -31.31 3.21
CA GLU A 129 -2.99 -31.49 4.45
C GLU A 129 -1.86 -32.50 4.22
N LEU A 130 -0.66 -32.19 4.72
CA LEU A 130 0.52 -33.03 4.62
C LEU A 130 0.74 -33.84 5.91
N TYR A 131 0.94 -33.13 7.03
CA TYR A 131 1.18 -33.71 8.36
C TYR A 131 1.03 -32.63 9.44
N ARG A 132 1.11 -33.07 10.70
CA ARG A 132 0.98 -32.24 11.91
C ARG A 132 2.16 -32.47 12.85
N ILE A 133 2.52 -31.43 13.60
CA ILE A 133 3.43 -31.52 14.74
C ILE A 133 2.61 -31.20 15.99
N SER A 134 2.25 -32.21 16.77
CA SER A 134 1.56 -32.00 18.05
C SER A 134 2.54 -31.49 19.11
N ARG A 135 2.12 -30.48 19.85
CA ARG A 135 2.88 -29.84 20.92
C ARG A 135 2.09 -29.93 22.22
N SER A 136 2.60 -30.73 23.14
CA SER A 136 2.01 -30.96 24.46
C SER A 136 3.09 -30.99 25.53
N GLY A 137 2.74 -30.55 26.74
CA GLY A 137 3.67 -30.48 27.86
C GLY A 137 4.68 -29.34 27.76
N THR A 138 5.59 -29.30 28.74
CA THR A 138 6.63 -28.28 28.85
C THR A 138 7.70 -28.48 27.77
N ILE A 139 7.91 -27.49 26.90
CA ILE A 139 8.95 -27.49 25.87
C ILE A 139 10.03 -26.49 26.26
N GLY A 140 11.31 -26.85 26.06
CA GLY A 140 12.42 -25.91 26.26
C GLY A 140 12.73 -25.52 27.70
N GLY A 141 12.13 -26.18 28.70
CA GLY A 141 12.35 -25.87 30.11
C GLY A 141 11.59 -24.64 30.65
N PHE A 142 10.79 -23.98 29.82
CA PHE A 142 9.94 -22.86 30.23
C PHE A 142 8.60 -23.35 30.78
N SER A 143 8.14 -22.83 31.92
CA SER A 143 6.89 -23.23 32.58
C SER A 143 5.63 -22.86 31.79
N GLU A 144 5.74 -21.99 30.79
CA GLU A 144 4.65 -21.61 29.91
C GLU A 144 4.13 -22.82 29.13
N LYS A 145 2.81 -22.88 28.99
CA LYS A 145 2.16 -23.95 28.23
C LYS A 145 2.47 -23.80 26.74
N PRO A 146 2.53 -24.91 25.98
CA PRO A 146 2.79 -24.86 24.56
C PRO A 146 1.58 -24.23 23.84
N SER A 147 1.84 -23.10 23.19
CA SER A 147 0.89 -22.39 22.32
C SER A 147 1.57 -22.13 20.97
N ALA A 148 0.80 -21.98 19.90
CA ALA A 148 1.25 -21.78 18.53
C ALA A 148 0.59 -20.55 17.89
N GLY A 149 0.59 -19.42 18.62
CA GLY A 149 -0.04 -18.18 18.20
C GLY A 149 0.58 -17.59 16.92
N ALA A 150 1.84 -17.92 16.62
CA ALA A 150 2.48 -17.52 15.37
C ALA A 150 3.46 -18.59 14.86
N THR A 151 3.52 -18.81 13.55
CA THR A 151 4.40 -19.80 12.92
C THR A 151 5.11 -19.25 11.69
N ALA A 152 6.44 -19.46 11.61
CA ALA A 152 7.26 -19.14 10.45
C ALA A 152 8.05 -20.35 9.93
N LEU A 153 8.21 -20.44 8.61
CA LEU A 153 8.93 -21.52 7.94
C LEU A 153 9.89 -20.97 6.87
N VAL A 154 11.14 -21.43 6.86
CA VAL A 154 12.12 -21.05 5.83
C VAL A 154 13.01 -22.22 5.42
N GLN A 155 13.35 -22.30 4.14
CA GLN A 155 14.39 -23.22 3.67
C GLN A 155 15.78 -22.60 3.82
N ARG A 156 16.66 -23.33 4.50
CA ARG A 156 18.07 -22.99 4.72
C ARG A 156 18.93 -23.32 3.49
N PRO A 157 20.15 -22.76 3.39
CA PRO A 157 21.08 -23.09 2.30
C PRO A 157 21.47 -24.57 2.20
N ASP A 158 21.41 -25.32 3.30
CA ASP A 158 21.66 -26.77 3.35
C ASP A 158 20.45 -27.62 2.89
N GLY A 159 19.39 -26.97 2.40
CA GLY A 159 18.17 -27.61 1.91
C GLY A 159 17.17 -28.01 3.00
N ARG A 160 17.57 -27.98 4.29
CA ARG A 160 16.67 -28.25 5.41
C ARG A 160 15.78 -27.04 5.73
N PHE A 161 14.74 -27.26 6.52
CA PHE A 161 13.78 -26.24 6.90
C PHE A 161 13.92 -25.89 8.37
N LEU A 162 13.95 -24.58 8.64
CA LEU A 162 13.81 -24.04 9.98
C LEU A 162 12.36 -23.63 10.18
N LEU A 163 11.74 -24.18 11.22
CA LEU A 163 10.42 -23.83 11.70
C LEU A 163 10.57 -23.07 13.01
N LEU A 164 9.88 -21.95 13.10
CA LEU A 164 9.78 -21.12 14.30
C LEU A 164 8.32 -21.09 14.73
N VAL A 165 8.08 -21.35 16.01
CA VAL A 165 6.74 -21.31 16.60
C VAL A 165 6.75 -20.40 17.81
N GLY A 166 6.06 -19.27 17.70
CA GLY A 166 5.78 -18.38 18.82
C GLY A 166 4.64 -18.94 19.68
N ARG A 167 4.79 -18.82 21.00
CA ARG A 167 3.70 -19.05 21.95
C ARG A 167 2.74 -17.85 21.96
N SER A 168 1.85 -17.74 22.95
CA SER A 168 0.68 -16.84 22.93
C SER A 168 0.99 -15.42 22.45
N ASP A 169 2.04 -14.81 23.00
CA ASP A 169 2.50 -13.47 22.64
C ASP A 169 3.86 -13.49 21.92
N SER A 170 4.33 -14.68 21.52
CA SER A 170 5.67 -14.93 20.98
C SER A 170 6.85 -14.58 21.90
N ASN A 171 6.61 -14.26 23.19
CA ASN A 171 7.68 -14.00 24.18
C ASN A 171 8.61 -15.20 24.37
N VAL A 172 8.12 -16.41 24.09
CA VAL A 172 8.90 -17.62 23.92
C VAL A 172 8.76 -18.14 22.50
N LEU A 173 9.91 -18.43 21.88
CA LEU A 173 10.06 -18.90 20.52
C LEU A 173 10.66 -20.31 20.53
N ASP A 174 9.92 -21.30 20.01
CA ASP A 174 10.43 -22.66 19.85
C ASP A 174 10.95 -22.87 18.41
N PHE A 175 12.18 -23.34 18.29
CA PHE A 175 12.84 -23.60 17.00
C PHE A 175 12.90 -25.09 16.73
N TYR A 176 12.53 -25.47 15.50
CA TYR A 176 12.60 -26.84 15.02
C TYR A 176 13.36 -26.92 13.70
N LEU A 177 14.14 -27.98 13.55
CA LEU A 177 14.88 -28.25 12.34
C LEU A 177 14.36 -29.52 11.67
N SER A 178 14.14 -29.44 10.37
CA SER A 178 13.69 -30.59 9.60
C SER A 178 14.78 -31.67 9.53
N ARG A 179 14.39 -32.94 9.49
CA ARG A 179 15.33 -34.07 9.40
C ARG A 179 15.93 -34.23 8.00
N ASN A 180 15.18 -33.87 6.97
CA ASN A 180 15.59 -33.99 5.58
C ASN A 180 15.25 -32.73 4.77
N ALA A 181 15.56 -32.73 3.48
CA ALA A 181 15.33 -31.60 2.56
C ALA A 181 13.98 -31.68 1.81
N ASN A 182 13.16 -32.71 2.05
CA ASN A 182 11.83 -32.83 1.43
C ASN A 182 10.75 -32.38 2.42
N ILE A 183 10.23 -31.16 2.24
CA ILE A 183 9.18 -30.61 3.13
C ILE A 183 7.88 -31.42 3.10
N LEU A 184 7.59 -32.14 2.00
CA LEU A 184 6.30 -32.84 1.83
C LEU A 184 6.16 -34.09 2.69
N THR A 185 7.28 -34.69 3.11
CA THR A 185 7.31 -35.92 3.93
C THR A 185 8.21 -35.78 5.15
N ASN A 186 8.45 -34.54 5.58
CA ASN A 186 9.44 -34.25 6.60
C ASN A 186 8.96 -34.56 8.01
N THR A 187 9.92 -34.61 8.93
CA THR A 187 9.65 -34.48 10.36
C THR A 187 10.59 -33.43 10.92
N PHE A 188 10.14 -32.78 11.99
CA PHE A 188 10.87 -31.72 12.65
C PHE A 188 11.36 -32.19 14.01
N VAL A 189 12.52 -31.68 14.41
CA VAL A 189 13.11 -31.92 15.73
C VAL A 189 13.24 -30.59 16.42
N HIS A 190 12.75 -30.48 17.64
CA HIS A 190 13.00 -29.30 18.49
C HIS A 190 14.51 -29.17 18.70
N VAL A 191 15.06 -27.99 18.42
CA VAL A 191 16.50 -27.74 18.53
C VAL A 191 16.83 -26.67 19.56
N ASP A 192 15.92 -25.75 19.83
CA ASP A 192 16.13 -24.68 20.80
C ASP A 192 14.80 -24.01 21.22
N SER A 193 14.81 -23.35 22.37
CA SER A 193 13.76 -22.42 22.80
C SER A 193 14.41 -21.14 23.29
N TRP A 194 13.96 -20.01 22.77
CA TRP A 194 14.47 -18.68 23.05
C TRP A 194 13.40 -17.85 23.76
N HIS A 195 13.80 -16.94 24.65
CA HIS A 195 12.90 -16.03 25.36
C HIS A 195 13.27 -14.56 25.10
N GLU A 196 12.28 -13.66 25.10
CA GLU A 196 12.46 -12.22 24.88
C GLU A 196 13.53 -11.53 25.75
N HIS A 197 13.84 -12.04 26.94
CA HIS A 197 14.89 -11.48 27.80
C HIS A 197 16.30 -11.69 27.23
N GLU A 198 16.44 -12.60 26.26
CA GLU A 198 17.67 -12.88 25.52
C GLU A 198 17.83 -11.96 24.29
N LEU A 199 16.90 -11.02 24.07
CA LEU A 199 16.94 -10.09 22.95
C LEU A 199 18.20 -9.23 22.96
N GLN A 200 18.83 -9.16 21.78
CA GLN A 200 19.95 -8.28 21.50
C GLN A 200 19.54 -7.22 20.47
N GLY A 201 20.34 -6.16 20.35
CA GLY A 201 20.22 -5.21 19.25
C GLY A 201 19.87 -3.79 19.67
N MET A 202 19.12 -3.09 18.81
CA MET A 202 18.92 -1.64 18.88
C MET A 202 18.15 -1.15 20.12
N ASP A 203 17.25 -1.97 20.64
CA ASP A 203 16.49 -1.73 21.86
C ASP A 203 16.09 -3.08 22.50
N ARG A 204 15.44 -3.02 23.68
CA ARG A 204 14.94 -4.19 24.41
C ARG A 204 13.43 -4.39 24.27
N GLU A 205 12.76 -3.62 23.43
CA GLU A 205 11.33 -3.74 23.20
C GLU A 205 11.08 -4.97 22.32
N PHE A 206 10.34 -5.93 22.87
CA PHE A 206 9.81 -7.08 22.18
C PHE A 206 8.28 -6.98 22.24
N GLY A 207 7.64 -6.92 21.06
CA GLY A 207 6.20 -6.80 20.94
C GLY A 207 5.47 -8.12 21.22
N ASN A 208 4.16 -8.04 21.49
CA ASN A 208 3.30 -9.22 21.54
C ASN A 208 2.95 -9.66 20.11
N TYR A 209 3.86 -10.40 19.46
CA TYR A 209 3.70 -10.72 18.05
C TYR A 209 2.67 -11.82 17.83
N GLN A 210 1.52 -11.45 17.26
CA GLN A 210 0.55 -12.40 16.70
C GLN A 210 1.03 -12.97 15.35
N ASN A 211 1.95 -12.27 14.68
CA ASN A 211 2.47 -12.65 13.38
C ASN A 211 4.00 -12.53 13.32
N ILE A 212 4.67 -13.65 13.05
CA ILE A 212 6.11 -13.72 12.81
C ILE A 212 6.34 -14.42 11.48
N ASN A 213 7.21 -13.86 10.65
CA ASN A 213 7.49 -14.40 9.33
C ASN A 213 8.97 -14.39 9.02
N PHE A 214 9.45 -15.43 8.35
CA PHE A 214 10.82 -15.47 7.87
C PHE A 214 10.96 -14.73 6.55
N VAL A 215 12.03 -13.97 6.42
CA VAL A 215 12.50 -13.40 5.15
C VAL A 215 13.95 -13.81 4.96
N ARG A 216 14.27 -14.38 3.80
CA ARG A 216 15.64 -14.78 3.45
C ARG A 216 16.22 -13.78 2.45
N GLN A 217 17.39 -13.24 2.78
CA GLN A 217 18.16 -12.41 1.87
C GLN A 217 18.90 -13.28 0.84
N CYS A 218 19.29 -12.69 -0.29
CA CYS A 218 19.94 -13.40 -1.39
C CYS A 218 21.29 -14.05 -1.02
N ASP A 219 21.96 -13.55 0.03
CA ASP A 219 23.19 -14.10 0.59
C ASP A 219 22.96 -15.30 1.53
N GLY A 220 21.69 -15.66 1.77
CA GLY A 220 21.30 -16.76 2.65
C GLY A 220 21.06 -16.33 4.10
N GLN A 221 21.29 -15.07 4.47
CA GLN A 221 20.95 -14.56 5.80
C GLN A 221 19.44 -14.64 6.02
N VAL A 222 19.05 -15.09 7.22
CA VAL A 222 17.66 -15.20 7.63
C VAL A 222 17.31 -14.07 8.58
N PHE A 223 16.16 -13.46 8.33
CA PHE A 223 15.55 -12.43 9.16
C PHE A 223 14.15 -12.88 9.58
N VAL A 224 13.71 -12.39 10.73
CA VAL A 224 12.32 -12.50 11.19
C VAL A 224 11.69 -11.12 11.11
N VAL A 225 10.50 -11.03 10.51
CA VAL A 225 9.64 -9.86 10.61
C VAL A 225 8.56 -10.17 11.64
N GLY A 226 8.58 -9.44 12.75
CA GLY A 226 7.54 -9.48 13.77
C GLY A 226 6.54 -8.35 13.53
N LEU A 227 5.25 -8.66 13.50
CA LEU A 227 4.16 -7.70 13.27
C LEU A 227 3.28 -7.70 14.53
N HIS A 228 3.14 -6.53 15.15
CA HIS A 228 2.38 -6.38 16.39
C HIS A 228 1.75 -5.00 16.49
N LYS A 229 0.93 -4.82 17.52
CA LYS A 229 0.42 -3.53 17.97
C LYS A 229 0.98 -3.23 19.35
N ASN A 230 1.46 -2.01 19.58
CA ASN A 230 2.16 -1.68 20.83
C ASN A 230 1.24 -1.58 22.07
N VAL A 231 -0.08 -1.66 21.88
CA VAL A 231 -1.05 -1.84 22.98
C VAL A 231 -1.90 -3.07 22.71
N ASN A 232 -1.95 -3.96 23.68
CA ASN A 232 -2.81 -5.15 23.64
C ASN A 232 -4.17 -4.77 24.21
N LEU A 233 -5.12 -4.44 23.35
CA LEU A 233 -6.49 -4.07 23.72
C LEU A 233 -7.56 -4.96 23.08
N GLY A 234 -7.17 -6.09 22.47
CA GLY A 234 -8.09 -7.11 21.97
C GLY A 234 -9.17 -6.59 21.00
N GLY A 235 -8.86 -5.54 20.24
CA GLY A 235 -9.78 -4.90 19.29
C GLY A 235 -11.01 -4.18 19.89
N ILE A 236 -11.13 -4.05 21.23
CA ILE A 236 -12.30 -3.44 21.90
C ILE A 236 -12.14 -1.92 22.10
N LEU A 237 -10.91 -1.41 22.17
CA LEU A 237 -10.62 0.02 22.27
C LEU A 237 -9.76 0.48 21.09
N SER A 238 -10.21 1.55 20.42
CA SER A 238 -9.40 2.27 19.45
C SER A 238 -8.18 2.87 20.16
N GLY A 239 -6.98 2.46 19.76
CA GLY A 239 -5.72 2.95 20.33
C GLY A 239 -4.58 2.02 19.95
N GLY A 240 -3.34 2.53 20.04
CA GLY A 240 -2.14 1.81 19.65
C GLY A 240 -1.64 2.15 18.26
N GLU A 241 -0.42 1.72 17.99
CA GLU A 241 0.30 1.86 16.74
C GLU A 241 0.73 0.47 16.27
N ASP A 242 0.63 0.23 14.96
CA ASP A 242 0.98 -1.05 14.34
C ASP A 242 2.44 -1.04 13.88
N TRP A 243 3.24 -1.97 14.37
CA TRP A 243 4.68 -1.98 14.18
C TRP A 243 5.15 -3.23 13.44
N ALA A 244 6.12 -3.02 12.54
CA ALA A 244 6.91 -4.05 11.91
C ALA A 244 8.34 -4.01 12.44
N ASP A 245 8.74 -5.04 13.18
CA ASP A 245 10.09 -5.23 13.68
C ASP A 245 10.87 -6.19 12.80
N LEU A 246 12.15 -5.91 12.59
CA LEU A 246 13.07 -6.74 11.84
C LEU A 246 14.17 -7.26 12.77
N PHE A 247 14.26 -8.58 12.84
CA PHE A 247 15.28 -9.29 13.59
C PHE A 247 16.21 -10.04 12.66
N LYS A 248 17.52 -9.94 12.88
CA LYS A 248 18.49 -10.88 12.32
C LYS A 248 18.45 -12.15 13.17
N LEU A 249 18.36 -13.30 12.52
CA LEU A 249 18.38 -14.61 13.17
C LEU A 249 19.68 -15.36 12.86
N GLU A 250 20.32 -15.88 13.91
CA GLU A 250 21.50 -16.75 13.80
C GLU A 250 21.27 -18.04 14.59
N LEU A 251 21.41 -19.20 13.93
CA LEU A 251 21.33 -20.51 14.56
C LEU A 251 22.73 -21.11 14.66
N LEU A 252 23.35 -20.94 15.83
CA LEU A 252 24.71 -21.37 16.11
C LEU A 252 24.72 -22.85 16.51
N GLN A 253 25.74 -23.59 16.06
CA GLN A 253 26.01 -24.94 16.57
C GLN A 253 27.06 -24.84 17.66
N ILE A 254 26.69 -25.21 18.88
CA ILE A 254 27.57 -25.19 20.03
C ILE A 254 27.88 -26.64 20.41
N GLY A 255 29.17 -26.98 20.46
CA GLY A 255 29.61 -28.27 20.97
C GLY A 255 29.27 -28.37 22.46
N GLN A 256 28.66 -29.49 22.88
CA GLN A 256 28.36 -29.68 24.29
C GLN A 256 29.65 -29.81 25.10
N ILE A 257 29.80 -28.98 26.14
CA ILE A 257 30.92 -29.07 27.09
C ILE A 257 30.90 -30.48 27.72
N GLY A 258 31.99 -31.23 27.54
CA GLY A 258 32.12 -32.61 28.03
C GLY A 258 31.62 -33.71 27.10
N ASN A 259 30.99 -33.39 25.96
CA ASN A 259 30.63 -34.38 24.93
C ASN A 259 30.63 -33.77 23.51
N PRO A 260 31.81 -33.63 22.88
CA PRO A 260 31.94 -32.95 21.58
C PRO A 260 31.19 -33.65 20.42
N GLY A 261 30.66 -34.86 20.62
CA GLY A 261 29.82 -35.56 19.65
C GLY A 261 28.35 -35.12 19.65
N ILE A 262 27.89 -34.35 20.64
CA ILE A 262 26.52 -33.84 20.71
C ILE A 262 26.54 -32.34 20.35
N LEU A 263 26.05 -32.03 19.16
CA LEU A 263 25.82 -30.65 18.72
C LEU A 263 24.49 -30.15 19.28
N ARG A 264 24.54 -29.10 20.10
CA ARG A 264 23.36 -28.32 20.46
C ARG A 264 23.24 -27.14 19.52
N HIS A 265 22.01 -26.72 19.26
CA HIS A 265 21.78 -25.45 18.59
C HIS A 265 21.53 -24.38 19.65
N HIS A 266 21.92 -23.15 19.34
CA HIS A 266 21.60 -21.97 20.14
C HIS A 266 21.24 -20.84 19.20
N THR A 267 20.14 -20.17 19.52
CA THR A 267 19.54 -19.18 18.67
C THR A 267 19.82 -17.78 19.21
N VAL A 268 20.34 -16.92 18.34
CA VAL A 268 20.54 -15.50 18.63
C VAL A 268 19.57 -14.69 17.79
N VAL A 269 18.75 -13.89 18.46
CA VAL A 269 17.78 -12.97 17.86
C VAL A 269 18.24 -11.54 18.14
N THR A 270 18.52 -10.78 17.07
CA THR A 270 18.98 -9.39 17.18
C THR A 270 18.01 -8.44 16.48
N LYS A 271 17.36 -7.52 17.20
CA LYS A 271 16.53 -6.47 16.59
C LYS A 271 17.41 -5.43 15.90
N ILE A 272 17.18 -5.22 14.61
CA ILE A 272 18.04 -4.34 13.77
C ILE A 272 17.28 -3.19 13.13
N ALA A 273 15.95 -3.25 13.10
CA ALA A 273 15.10 -2.14 12.66
C ALA A 273 13.68 -2.32 13.17
N ASN A 274 12.94 -1.22 13.27
CA ASN A 274 11.49 -1.21 13.41
C ASN A 274 10.87 -0.21 12.42
N ARG A 275 9.55 -0.27 12.25
CA ARG A 275 8.79 0.68 11.44
C ARG A 275 7.32 0.71 11.85
N HIS A 276 6.82 1.88 12.21
CA HIS A 276 5.38 2.12 12.36
C HIS A 276 4.70 2.10 10.98
N LEU A 277 3.59 1.36 10.90
CA LEU A 277 2.71 1.24 9.75
C LEU A 277 1.31 1.70 10.16
N TYR A 278 0.67 2.51 9.34
CA TYR A 278 -0.61 3.12 9.67
C TYR A 278 -1.76 2.31 9.07
N CYS A 279 -2.50 1.61 9.93
CA CYS A 279 -3.64 0.81 9.50
C CYS A 279 -4.94 1.60 9.28
N HIS A 280 -5.13 2.75 9.95
CA HIS A 280 -6.29 3.67 9.83
C HIS A 280 -7.64 2.97 9.56
N ASP A 281 -8.16 2.25 10.55
CA ASP A 281 -9.47 1.55 10.57
C ASP A 281 -9.66 0.39 9.57
N ILE A 282 -8.61 0.01 8.84
CA ILE A 282 -8.68 -0.98 7.74
C ILE A 282 -7.87 -2.24 8.04
N CYS A 283 -6.90 -2.16 8.94
CA CYS A 283 -6.20 -3.31 9.48
C CYS A 283 -5.93 -3.18 10.98
N ASP A 284 -5.45 -4.25 11.59
CA ASP A 284 -4.97 -4.30 12.96
C ASP A 284 -3.91 -5.41 13.06
N PHE A 285 -2.67 -5.08 13.46
CA PHE A 285 -1.59 -6.06 13.58
C PHE A 285 -1.70 -6.94 14.84
N ASP A 286 -2.55 -6.57 15.80
CA ASP A 286 -2.98 -7.44 16.91
C ASP A 286 -4.03 -8.48 16.45
N ALA A 287 -4.57 -8.29 15.24
CA ALA A 287 -5.41 -9.29 14.59
C ALA A 287 -4.59 -10.15 13.65
N GLY A 288 -4.47 -9.72 12.38
CA GLY A 288 -3.82 -10.49 11.35
C GLY A 288 -2.91 -9.65 10.50
N ALA A 289 -1.69 -10.13 10.34
CA ALA A 289 -0.71 -9.53 9.46
C ALA A 289 0.09 -10.62 8.75
N GLY A 290 0.97 -10.22 7.84
CA GLY A 290 1.97 -11.13 7.32
C GLY A 290 2.80 -10.51 6.21
N VAL A 291 3.85 -11.20 5.81
CA VAL A 291 4.77 -10.72 4.76
C VAL A 291 4.67 -11.54 3.49
N TYR A 292 5.07 -10.93 2.38
CA TYR A 292 5.23 -11.59 1.09
C TYR A 292 6.47 -11.04 0.41
N VAL A 293 7.28 -11.94 -0.16
CA VAL A 293 8.39 -11.55 -1.02
C VAL A 293 8.04 -12.01 -2.42
N ASP A 294 7.96 -11.07 -3.37
CA ASP A 294 7.63 -11.41 -4.74
C ASP A 294 8.82 -12.00 -5.51
N SER A 295 8.59 -12.35 -6.77
CA SER A 295 9.63 -12.90 -7.66
C SER A 295 10.77 -11.93 -7.96
N GLN A 296 10.59 -10.64 -7.70
CA GLN A 296 11.57 -9.58 -7.88
C GLN A 296 12.37 -9.32 -6.59
N GLY A 297 12.05 -10.01 -5.49
CA GLY A 297 12.67 -9.80 -4.19
C GLY A 297 12.11 -8.59 -3.44
N GLU A 298 10.96 -8.05 -3.88
CA GLU A 298 10.29 -6.96 -3.20
C GLU A 298 9.52 -7.47 -1.98
N LEU A 299 9.77 -6.87 -0.82
CA LEU A 299 9.08 -7.20 0.44
C LEU A 299 7.79 -6.39 0.56
N PHE A 300 6.69 -7.08 0.76
CA PHE A 300 5.37 -6.55 1.07
C PHE A 300 4.96 -6.98 2.47
N ILE A 301 4.21 -6.12 3.15
CA ILE A 301 3.53 -6.43 4.41
C ILE A 301 2.04 -6.27 4.17
N TYR A 302 1.24 -7.19 4.69
CA TYR A 302 -0.21 -7.13 4.70
C TYR A 302 -0.69 -7.03 6.14
N GLY A 303 -1.77 -6.27 6.34
CA GLY A 303 -2.54 -6.27 7.59
C GLY A 303 -4.01 -6.42 7.26
N VAL A 304 -4.76 -7.23 7.99
CA VAL A 304 -6.21 -7.42 7.86
C VAL A 304 -6.92 -6.82 9.06
N GLU A 305 -8.17 -6.38 8.89
CA GLU A 305 -8.98 -5.90 10.01
C GLU A 305 -9.19 -7.00 11.05
N HIS A 306 -9.48 -6.60 12.30
CA HIS A 306 -9.71 -7.55 13.39
C HIS A 306 -10.99 -8.37 13.18
N TRP A 307 -12.10 -7.66 13.00
CA TRP A 307 -13.42 -8.24 12.91
C TRP A 307 -14.01 -7.99 11.52
N ARG A 308 -14.70 -9.00 10.98
CA ARG A 308 -15.45 -8.87 9.73
C ARG A 308 -16.51 -7.77 9.84
N HIS A 309 -16.56 -6.87 8.86
CA HIS A 309 -17.60 -5.83 8.79
C HIS A 309 -18.53 -6.01 7.58
N LYS A 310 -19.82 -6.30 7.83
CA LYS A 310 -20.89 -6.34 6.81
C LYS A 310 -20.58 -7.22 5.58
N GLY A 311 -20.00 -8.40 5.80
CA GLY A 311 -19.72 -9.33 4.70
C GLY A 311 -18.47 -9.03 3.88
N ILE A 312 -17.80 -7.91 4.17
CA ILE A 312 -16.55 -7.50 3.56
C ILE A 312 -15.44 -7.73 4.58
N VAL A 313 -14.28 -8.13 4.08
CA VAL A 313 -13.04 -8.13 4.84
C VAL A 313 -12.12 -7.09 4.23
N ARG A 314 -11.62 -6.19 5.06
CA ARG A 314 -10.73 -5.08 4.69
C ARG A 314 -9.31 -5.41 5.11
N PHE A 315 -8.36 -5.01 4.28
CA PHE A 315 -6.94 -5.22 4.54
C PHE A 315 -6.10 -4.16 3.81
N ASN A 316 -4.85 -3.98 4.20
CA ASN A 316 -3.89 -3.09 3.57
C ASN A 316 -2.71 -3.86 2.98
N GLU A 317 -2.18 -3.37 1.86
CA GLU A 317 -0.88 -3.78 1.30
C GLU A 317 0.14 -2.65 1.54
N PHE A 318 1.09 -2.87 2.42
CA PHE A 318 2.25 -2.02 2.61
C PHE A 318 3.39 -2.53 1.73
N ARG A 319 3.60 -1.82 0.62
CA ARG A 319 4.59 -2.16 -0.41
C ARG A 319 5.96 -1.55 -0.11
N PRO A 320 7.05 -2.00 -0.76
CA PRO A 320 8.31 -1.31 -0.62
C PRO A 320 8.21 0.11 -1.19
N VAL A 321 8.96 1.03 -0.58
CA VAL A 321 9.24 2.32 -1.22
C VAL A 321 10.13 1.99 -2.42
N PRO A 322 9.72 2.27 -3.67
CA PRO A 322 10.49 1.88 -4.83
C PRO A 322 11.87 2.56 -4.77
N SER A 323 12.88 1.81 -4.33
CA SER A 323 14.25 2.31 -4.21
C SER A 323 15.09 2.07 -5.47
N SER A 324 14.56 1.25 -6.37
CA SER A 324 15.23 0.79 -7.58
C SER A 324 14.21 0.63 -8.70
N VAL A 325 13.64 1.75 -9.14
CA VAL A 325 13.24 1.77 -10.55
C VAL A 325 14.55 1.84 -11.31
N SER A 326 14.93 0.82 -12.08
CA SER A 326 16.12 0.86 -12.92
C SER A 326 15.97 2.03 -13.89
N PRO A 327 16.63 3.18 -13.65
CA PRO A 327 16.40 4.35 -14.49
C PRO A 327 17.01 4.11 -15.87
N PRO A 328 16.47 4.74 -16.92
CA PRO A 328 15.29 5.59 -16.89
C PRO A 328 13.99 4.77 -16.91
N LEU A 329 13.01 5.17 -16.09
CA LEU A 329 11.63 4.76 -16.28
C LEU A 329 11.14 5.29 -17.63
N LEU A 330 10.69 4.40 -18.50
CA LEU A 330 10.14 4.75 -19.82
C LEU A 330 8.62 4.52 -19.91
N ASP A 331 8.08 3.58 -19.13
CA ASP A 331 6.65 3.26 -19.15
C ASP A 331 5.88 4.15 -18.17
N LEU A 332 4.95 4.93 -18.71
CA LEU A 332 4.08 5.80 -17.94
C LEU A 332 3.19 5.02 -16.96
N ASN A 333 2.84 3.76 -17.24
CA ASN A 333 2.02 2.95 -16.32
C ASN A 333 2.75 2.51 -15.04
N GLN A 334 4.06 2.69 -15.00
CA GLN A 334 4.91 2.46 -13.82
C GLN A 334 5.13 3.74 -13.00
N THR A 335 4.60 4.88 -13.47
CA THR A 335 4.71 6.18 -12.82
C THR A 335 3.88 6.25 -11.54
N TRP A 336 4.45 6.89 -10.52
CA TRP A 336 3.77 7.14 -9.26
C TRP A 336 4.26 8.43 -8.61
N ILE A 337 3.38 9.04 -7.81
CA ILE A 337 3.67 10.18 -6.93
C ILE A 337 3.17 9.83 -5.54
N GLU A 338 4.00 10.07 -4.52
CA GLU A 338 3.60 10.05 -3.12
C GLU A 338 3.66 11.46 -2.56
N LEU A 339 2.53 11.93 -2.03
CA LEU A 339 2.42 13.20 -1.34
C LEU A 339 2.28 12.93 0.15
N TYR A 340 3.08 13.61 0.96
CA TYR A 340 3.15 13.41 2.41
C TYR A 340 2.62 14.65 3.13
N ASP A 341 1.92 14.42 4.23
CA ASP A 341 1.34 15.44 5.09
C ASP A 341 2.42 16.27 5.77
N ASP A 342 3.51 15.62 6.23
CA ASP A 342 4.60 16.31 6.89
C ASP A 342 5.85 16.39 5.98
N ARG A 343 6.76 17.30 6.37
CA ARG A 343 8.09 17.42 5.80
C ARG A 343 8.90 16.14 6.02
N ALA A 344 10.00 16.03 5.29
CA ALA A 344 10.91 14.89 5.30
C ALA A 344 10.21 13.53 5.09
N PHE A 345 9.09 13.53 4.36
CA PHE A 345 8.30 12.35 4.05
C PHE A 345 7.67 11.70 5.30
N GLY A 346 7.31 12.53 6.28
CA GLY A 346 6.71 12.14 7.55
C GLY A 346 5.18 11.98 7.48
N ASP A 347 4.63 11.49 8.59
CA ASP A 347 3.20 11.33 8.83
C ASP A 347 2.44 10.59 7.70
N ARG A 348 1.21 10.99 7.40
CA ARG A 348 0.34 10.38 6.40
C ARG A 348 0.71 10.69 4.97
N SER A 349 0.40 9.78 4.06
CA SER A 349 0.65 9.99 2.63
C SER A 349 -0.43 9.41 1.74
N ILE A 350 -0.63 10.04 0.57
CA ILE A 350 -1.42 9.48 -0.53
C ILE A 350 -0.51 9.10 -1.69
N MET A 351 -0.84 7.98 -2.33
CA MET A 351 -0.16 7.49 -3.52
C MET A 351 -1.04 7.69 -4.74
N ILE A 352 -0.43 8.17 -5.81
CA ILE A 352 -1.08 8.47 -7.07
C ILE A 352 -0.30 7.76 -8.17
N ASP A 353 -0.75 6.54 -8.48
CA ASP A 353 -0.23 5.76 -9.61
C ASP A 353 -0.87 6.25 -10.91
N PHE A 354 -0.07 6.42 -11.96
CA PHE A 354 -0.59 6.86 -13.27
C PHE A 354 -1.63 5.88 -13.81
N ARG A 355 -1.43 4.58 -13.68
CA ARG A 355 -2.39 3.60 -14.20
C ARG A 355 -3.76 3.67 -13.52
N ASP A 356 -3.84 4.21 -12.31
CA ASP A 356 -5.07 4.25 -11.51
C ASP A 356 -5.57 5.69 -11.28
N HIS A 357 -4.93 6.70 -11.90
CA HIS A 357 -5.15 8.11 -11.59
C HIS A 357 -6.58 8.59 -11.90
N SER A 358 -7.29 7.93 -12.81
CA SER A 358 -8.66 8.29 -13.18
C SER A 358 -9.72 7.67 -12.27
N LEU A 359 -9.33 6.79 -11.33
CA LEU A 359 -10.24 6.10 -10.42
C LEU A 359 -10.58 6.90 -9.16
N ARG A 360 -9.91 8.04 -8.94
CA ARG A 360 -10.13 8.95 -7.82
C ARG A 360 -10.26 10.39 -8.31
N ASN A 361 -10.96 11.20 -7.51
CA ASN A 361 -11.11 12.61 -7.80
C ASN A 361 -9.90 13.42 -7.34
N PHE A 362 -8.79 13.38 -8.07
CA PHE A 362 -7.63 14.24 -7.78
C PHE A 362 -7.83 15.71 -8.13
N SER A 363 -9.03 16.11 -8.54
CA SER A 363 -9.41 17.53 -8.60
C SER A 363 -9.83 18.08 -7.23
N ASP A 364 -10.01 17.23 -6.22
CA ASP A 364 -10.43 17.63 -4.87
C ASP A 364 -9.92 16.63 -3.83
N TYR A 365 -8.83 16.98 -3.13
CA TYR A 365 -8.20 16.10 -2.15
C TYR A 365 -9.03 15.83 -0.89
N ASP A 366 -10.07 16.61 -0.61
CA ASP A 366 -11.05 16.28 0.43
C ASP A 366 -11.69 14.92 0.19
N GLN A 367 -11.85 14.56 -1.09
CA GLN A 367 -12.46 13.31 -1.54
C GLN A 367 -11.43 12.17 -1.66
N VAL A 368 -10.15 12.46 -1.42
CA VAL A 368 -9.05 11.49 -1.48
C VAL A 368 -8.59 11.21 -0.06
N GLU A 369 -9.32 10.33 0.61
CA GLU A 369 -8.98 9.87 1.97
C GLU A 369 -8.92 11.00 3.01
N GLY A 370 -9.64 12.11 2.79
CA GLY A 370 -9.56 13.30 3.67
C GLY A 370 -8.16 13.90 3.73
N PHE A 371 -7.39 13.78 2.65
CA PHE A 371 -6.02 14.28 2.59
C PHE A 371 -5.97 15.81 2.56
N GLU A 372 -7.00 16.45 1.98
CA GLU A 372 -7.21 17.91 2.00
C GLU A 372 -5.97 18.66 1.46
N ASP A 373 -5.67 19.83 2.01
CA ASP A 373 -4.59 20.74 1.61
C ASP A 373 -3.27 20.47 2.32
N LYS A 374 -2.96 19.24 2.71
CA LYS A 374 -1.88 18.99 3.69
C LYS A 374 -0.49 18.66 3.13
N THR A 375 -0.24 18.81 1.83
CA THR A 375 1.03 18.28 1.29
C THR A 375 2.25 19.13 1.68
N SER A 376 3.11 18.67 2.58
CA SER A 376 4.40 19.32 2.88
C SER A 376 5.60 18.75 2.13
N SER A 377 5.54 17.51 1.64
CA SER A 377 6.66 16.91 0.90
C SER A 377 6.20 15.86 -0.13
N ALA A 378 7.07 15.53 -1.08
CA ALA A 378 6.72 14.60 -2.16
C ALA A 378 7.89 13.74 -2.64
N LYS A 379 7.58 12.51 -3.06
CA LYS A 379 8.46 11.64 -3.85
C LYS A 379 7.75 11.20 -5.12
N TRP A 380 8.47 11.04 -6.21
CA TRP A 380 7.88 10.59 -7.46
C TRP A 380 8.87 9.87 -8.35
N VAL A 381 8.34 9.06 -9.27
CA VAL A 381 9.07 8.58 -10.43
C VAL A 381 8.17 8.79 -11.63
N ILE A 382 8.60 9.66 -12.54
CA ILE A 382 7.86 10.04 -13.76
C ILE A 382 8.85 9.96 -14.94
N PRO A 383 8.49 9.35 -16.08
CA PRO A 383 9.36 9.28 -17.25
C PRO A 383 9.67 10.67 -17.82
N SER A 384 10.79 10.79 -18.52
CA SER A 384 11.12 12.02 -19.26
C SER A 384 10.03 12.37 -20.28
N GLY A 385 9.76 13.66 -20.45
CA GLY A 385 8.67 14.16 -21.29
C GLY A 385 7.30 14.24 -20.60
N TRP A 386 7.20 13.78 -19.35
CA TRP A 386 6.03 13.93 -18.49
C TRP A 386 6.34 14.73 -17.23
N GLN A 387 5.31 15.26 -16.61
CA GLN A 387 5.36 15.98 -15.35
C GLN A 387 4.08 15.72 -14.54
N TYR A 388 4.16 16.01 -13.26
CA TYR A 388 3.00 16.06 -12.37
C TYR A 388 2.77 17.50 -11.92
N LEU A 389 1.52 17.94 -12.01
CA LEU A 389 1.10 19.29 -11.68
C LEU A 389 0.39 19.25 -10.35
N LEU A 390 0.86 20.03 -9.39
CA LEU A 390 0.22 20.28 -8.10
C LEU A 390 -0.40 21.68 -8.14
N PHE A 391 -1.63 21.81 -7.64
CA PHE A 391 -2.41 23.03 -7.64
C PHE A 391 -2.79 23.41 -6.21
N GLU A 392 -2.69 24.71 -5.93
CA GLU A 392 -2.99 25.28 -4.62
C GLU A 392 -4.47 25.06 -4.28
N ASP A 393 -5.34 25.32 -5.25
CA ASP A 393 -6.77 25.22 -5.03
C ASP A 393 -7.35 23.97 -5.72
N LYS A 394 -8.55 23.59 -5.27
CA LYS A 394 -9.36 22.53 -5.89
C LYS A 394 -9.65 22.85 -7.35
N SER A 395 -10.03 21.83 -8.11
CA SER A 395 -10.34 21.93 -9.53
C SER A 395 -9.20 22.54 -10.35
N PHE A 396 -7.96 22.25 -9.99
CA PHE A 396 -6.74 22.68 -10.70
C PHE A 396 -6.58 24.21 -10.81
N LYS A 397 -6.99 24.93 -9.77
CA LYS A 397 -6.97 26.41 -9.68
C LYS A 397 -5.77 26.90 -8.85
N GLY A 398 -5.60 28.21 -8.77
CA GLY A 398 -4.57 28.87 -7.97
C GLY A 398 -3.16 28.66 -8.54
N ARG A 399 -2.15 28.79 -7.68
CA ARG A 399 -0.74 28.60 -8.05
C ARG A 399 -0.48 27.17 -8.56
N LEU A 400 0.52 27.03 -9.43
CA LEU A 400 0.94 25.75 -10.01
C LEU A 400 2.39 25.40 -9.65
N LEU A 401 2.61 24.20 -9.10
CA LEU A 401 3.93 23.60 -8.90
C LEU A 401 4.11 22.39 -9.81
N ARG A 402 5.28 22.29 -10.45
CA ARG A 402 5.60 21.23 -11.41
C ARG A 402 6.62 20.26 -10.79
N LEU A 403 6.29 18.97 -10.79
CA LEU A 403 7.20 17.87 -10.50
C LEU A 403 7.66 17.26 -11.82
N SER A 404 8.89 17.55 -12.23
CA SER A 404 9.41 17.10 -13.53
C SER A 404 9.75 15.61 -13.54
N GLY A 405 9.40 14.94 -14.64
CA GLY A 405 9.83 13.57 -14.91
C GLY A 405 11.23 13.51 -15.51
N THR A 406 12.09 12.72 -14.89
CA THR A 406 13.47 12.45 -15.35
C THR A 406 13.68 10.98 -15.70
N GLY A 407 12.69 10.12 -15.43
CA GLY A 407 12.82 8.67 -15.41
C GLY A 407 13.46 8.11 -14.13
N GLY A 408 13.99 8.97 -13.25
CA GLY A 408 14.55 8.57 -11.95
C GLY A 408 13.64 8.95 -10.78
N LEU A 409 14.10 8.62 -9.56
CA LEU A 409 13.47 9.06 -8.32
C LEU A 409 13.67 10.57 -8.13
N GLY A 410 12.58 11.33 -8.16
CA GLY A 410 12.51 12.71 -7.72
C GLY A 410 12.00 12.79 -6.28
N ALA A 411 12.48 13.80 -5.54
CA ALA A 411 12.03 14.05 -4.19
C ALA A 411 12.16 15.53 -3.84
N ILE A 412 11.20 16.05 -3.07
CA ILE A 412 11.29 17.33 -2.37
C ILE A 412 10.88 17.03 -0.94
N SER A 413 11.84 17.16 -0.02
CA SER A 413 11.60 16.89 1.39
C SER A 413 10.85 18.00 2.11
N ASP A 414 10.74 19.19 1.52
CA ASP A 414 10.09 20.34 2.15
C ASP A 414 9.62 21.32 1.06
N PHE A 415 8.31 21.61 1.03
CA PHE A 415 7.71 22.59 0.12
C PHE A 415 7.79 24.04 0.61
N SER A 416 8.12 24.28 1.89
CA SER A 416 8.21 25.63 2.45
C SER A 416 9.22 26.55 1.73
N PRO A 417 10.41 26.10 1.27
CA PRO A 417 11.34 26.98 0.56
C PRO A 417 10.87 27.37 -0.85
N ARG A 418 9.74 26.82 -1.30
CA ARG A 418 9.09 27.14 -2.58
C ARG A 418 7.80 27.95 -2.38
N ASP A 419 7.56 28.44 -1.17
CA ASP A 419 6.31 29.10 -0.76
C ASP A 419 5.05 28.26 -1.01
N TRP A 420 5.19 26.92 -1.00
CA TRP A 420 4.10 26.01 -1.37
C TRP A 420 3.42 25.34 -0.17
N ASN A 421 4.12 25.07 0.93
CA ASN A 421 3.61 24.49 2.19
C ASN A 421 2.40 23.52 2.07
N ASP A 422 1.62 23.39 3.14
CA ASP A 422 0.34 22.68 3.21
C ASP A 422 -0.74 23.48 2.46
N THR A 423 -0.62 23.55 1.13
CA THR A 423 -1.65 24.17 0.30
C THR A 423 -2.01 23.36 -0.93
N VAL A 424 -1.52 22.13 -1.12
CA VAL A 424 -1.87 21.36 -2.35
C VAL A 424 -3.26 20.75 -2.20
N SER A 425 -4.23 21.23 -2.97
CA SER A 425 -5.62 20.73 -2.91
C SER A 425 -6.04 19.89 -4.12
N SER A 426 -5.28 19.93 -5.22
CA SER A 426 -5.55 19.12 -6.40
C SER A 426 -4.32 18.90 -7.27
N SER A 427 -4.40 17.93 -8.19
CA SER A 427 -3.26 17.52 -9.00
C SER A 427 -3.60 16.75 -10.26
N LYS A 428 -2.75 16.81 -11.28
CA LYS A 428 -2.90 15.96 -12.49
C LYS A 428 -1.58 15.66 -13.18
N PHE A 429 -1.55 14.53 -13.90
CA PHE A 429 -0.50 14.24 -14.86
C PHE A 429 -0.60 15.13 -16.09
N SER A 430 0.54 15.50 -16.66
CA SER A 430 0.60 16.28 -17.90
C SER A 430 1.86 15.94 -18.69
N PRO A 431 1.80 15.89 -20.03
CA PRO A 431 3.02 15.92 -20.82
C PRO A 431 3.76 17.25 -20.60
N VAL A 432 5.08 17.26 -20.78
CA VAL A 432 5.88 18.49 -20.75
C VAL A 432 5.62 19.33 -22.00
N THR A 433 5.50 18.65 -23.15
CA THR A 433 5.24 19.28 -24.45
C THR A 433 4.14 18.52 -25.19
N ILE A 434 3.29 19.24 -25.94
CA ILE A 434 2.32 18.68 -26.88
C ILE A 434 2.61 19.15 -28.30
N THR A 435 2.20 18.34 -29.29
CA THR A 435 2.40 18.64 -30.71
C THR A 435 1.11 18.62 -31.52
N GLN A 436 0.02 18.09 -30.96
CA GLN A 436 -1.26 17.93 -31.66
C GLN A 436 -2.34 18.82 -31.06
N LEU A 437 -3.18 19.42 -31.91
CA LEU A 437 -4.29 20.26 -31.46
C LEU A 437 -5.23 19.50 -30.53
N GLY A 438 -5.50 18.21 -30.76
CA GLY A 438 -6.36 17.40 -29.88
C GLY A 438 -5.84 17.24 -28.44
N GLN A 439 -4.56 17.55 -28.18
CA GLN A 439 -3.97 17.55 -26.84
C GLN A 439 -4.01 18.94 -26.18
N ALA A 440 -4.35 19.98 -26.95
CA ALA A 440 -4.34 21.35 -26.48
C ALA A 440 -5.43 21.60 -25.45
N TRP A 441 -5.23 22.59 -24.60
CA TRP A 441 -6.27 23.11 -23.73
C TRP A 441 -5.99 24.56 -23.34
N VAL A 442 -7.05 25.29 -23.03
CA VAL A 442 -7.04 26.65 -22.51
C VAL A 442 -7.94 26.69 -21.29
N GLU A 443 -7.42 27.17 -20.17
CA GLU A 443 -8.17 27.44 -18.94
C GLU A 443 -8.21 28.95 -18.72
N LEU A 444 -9.41 29.49 -18.63
CA LEU A 444 -9.70 30.90 -18.39
C LEU A 444 -10.29 31.06 -17.00
N PHE A 445 -9.93 32.14 -16.32
CA PHE A 445 -10.35 32.44 -14.95
C PHE A 445 -10.82 33.89 -14.85
N ASP A 446 -11.83 34.14 -14.01
CA ASP A 446 -12.32 35.49 -13.73
C ASP A 446 -11.48 36.26 -12.70
N ASP A 447 -10.47 35.61 -12.12
CA ASP A 447 -9.48 36.19 -11.21
C ASP A 447 -8.06 36.29 -11.80
N HIS A 448 -7.23 37.20 -11.25
CA HIS A 448 -5.86 37.50 -11.66
C HIS A 448 -4.78 36.60 -11.00
N THR A 449 -5.19 35.53 -10.32
CA THR A 449 -4.30 34.53 -9.69
C THR A 449 -4.76 33.09 -9.99
N PHE A 450 -5.49 32.91 -11.10
CA PHE A 450 -6.06 31.63 -11.53
C PHE A 450 -7.08 31.04 -10.55
N LYS A 451 -7.77 31.89 -9.78
CA LYS A 451 -8.78 31.48 -8.80
C LYS A 451 -10.21 31.66 -9.35
N ASP A 452 -11.18 31.46 -8.47
CA ASP A 452 -12.61 31.62 -8.72
C ASP A 452 -13.12 30.77 -9.89
N ARG A 453 -14.01 31.24 -10.78
CA ARG A 453 -14.66 30.38 -11.78
C ARG A 453 -13.67 30.00 -12.88
N ARG A 454 -13.67 28.72 -13.27
CA ARG A 454 -12.76 28.19 -14.29
C ARG A 454 -13.49 27.66 -15.51
N LEU A 455 -13.24 28.27 -16.66
CA LEU A 455 -13.67 27.76 -17.96
C LEU A 455 -12.53 26.99 -18.64
N ARG A 456 -12.72 25.69 -18.91
CA ARG A 456 -11.77 24.87 -19.68
C ARG A 456 -12.26 24.63 -21.10
N ILE A 457 -11.45 25.00 -22.09
CA ILE A 457 -11.62 24.68 -23.50
C ILE A 457 -10.59 23.63 -23.89
N ASN A 458 -11.04 22.50 -24.46
CA ASN A 458 -10.14 21.49 -25.02
C ASN A 458 -9.90 21.74 -26.52
N GLY A 459 -8.73 21.37 -27.00
CA GLY A 459 -8.35 21.46 -28.40
C GLY A 459 -9.22 20.57 -29.29
N GLY A 460 -9.56 21.11 -30.46
CA GLY A 460 -10.59 20.55 -31.34
C GLY A 460 -11.97 21.21 -31.21
N SER A 461 -12.17 22.05 -30.18
CA SER A 461 -13.35 22.94 -30.12
C SER A 461 -13.20 24.06 -31.14
N ALA A 462 -14.25 24.33 -31.93
CA ALA A 462 -14.24 25.40 -32.94
C ALA A 462 -14.10 26.82 -32.34
N GLY A 463 -14.37 26.96 -31.04
CA GLY A 463 -14.43 28.22 -30.31
C GLY A 463 -15.73 28.34 -29.51
N ILE A 464 -15.85 29.42 -28.75
CA ILE A 464 -17.05 29.79 -28.03
C ILE A 464 -17.37 31.23 -28.47
N SER A 465 -18.49 31.40 -29.18
CA SER A 465 -18.87 32.70 -29.75
C SER A 465 -19.50 33.65 -28.73
N ASN A 466 -19.99 33.17 -27.59
CA ASN A 466 -20.54 34.01 -26.54
C ASN A 466 -20.47 33.31 -25.16
N TYR A 467 -19.69 33.87 -24.24
CA TYR A 467 -19.50 33.35 -22.89
C TYR A 467 -20.73 33.47 -21.97
N GLN A 468 -21.72 34.27 -22.32
CA GLN A 468 -22.99 34.33 -21.59
C GLN A 468 -23.87 33.08 -21.82
N ASN A 469 -23.57 32.32 -22.88
CA ASN A 469 -24.36 31.14 -23.28
C ASN A 469 -23.77 29.80 -22.81
N ILE A 470 -22.68 29.82 -22.05
CA ILE A 470 -22.06 28.60 -21.50
C ILE A 470 -22.38 28.46 -20.02
N THR A 471 -22.41 27.23 -19.52
CA THR A 471 -22.55 26.95 -18.09
C THR A 471 -21.18 26.59 -17.53
N VAL A 472 -20.74 27.28 -16.48
CA VAL A 472 -19.47 27.05 -15.80
C VAL A 472 -19.76 26.79 -14.33
N GLU A 473 -19.29 25.64 -13.83
CA GLU A 473 -19.42 25.26 -12.40
C GLU A 473 -20.87 25.35 -11.87
N GLY A 474 -21.85 25.00 -12.70
CA GLY A 474 -23.28 25.00 -12.36
C GLY A 474 -23.98 26.34 -12.49
N GLN A 475 -23.27 27.41 -12.87
CA GLN A 475 -23.82 28.74 -13.08
C GLN A 475 -23.90 29.08 -14.58
N ARG A 476 -25.01 29.71 -14.98
CA ARG A 476 -25.20 30.17 -16.37
C ARG A 476 -24.39 31.43 -16.61
N GLY A 477 -23.61 31.41 -17.69
CA GLY A 477 -22.73 32.49 -18.11
C GLY A 477 -21.39 32.43 -17.38
N PHE A 478 -20.30 32.45 -18.13
CA PHE A 478 -18.99 32.80 -17.58
C PHE A 478 -18.85 34.33 -17.40
N GLY A 479 -19.69 35.10 -18.10
CA GLY A 479 -19.65 36.56 -18.10
C GLY A 479 -18.60 37.07 -19.09
N ASP A 480 -18.29 38.36 -18.96
CA ASP A 480 -17.19 39.02 -19.67
C ASP A 480 -15.95 39.20 -18.79
N ASN A 481 -16.00 38.96 -17.49
CA ASN A 481 -14.86 39.14 -16.59
C ASN A 481 -13.87 37.96 -16.68
N VAL A 482 -12.91 37.99 -17.60
CA VAL A 482 -11.81 37.04 -17.65
C VAL A 482 -10.50 37.78 -17.46
N SER A 483 -9.79 37.44 -16.40
CA SER A 483 -8.64 38.19 -15.92
C SER A 483 -7.32 37.46 -16.14
N SER A 484 -7.36 36.13 -16.27
CA SER A 484 -6.16 35.31 -16.44
C SER A 484 -6.38 34.08 -17.30
N ALA A 485 -5.28 33.52 -17.83
CA ALA A 485 -5.28 32.30 -18.61
C ALA A 485 -4.10 31.39 -18.27
N ARG A 486 -4.37 30.10 -18.21
CA ARG A 486 -3.37 29.03 -18.23
C ARG A 486 -3.65 28.15 -19.43
N TYR A 487 -2.67 27.89 -20.28
CA TYR A 487 -2.92 27.15 -21.51
C TYR A 487 -1.74 26.29 -21.93
N MET A 488 -2.04 25.26 -22.71
CA MET A 488 -1.06 24.42 -23.38
C MET A 488 -1.53 24.23 -24.82
N ILE A 489 -0.87 24.90 -25.75
CA ILE A 489 -1.23 24.92 -27.18
C ILE A 489 0.00 24.50 -27.98
N PRO A 490 -0.10 23.62 -29.00
CA PRO A 490 1.02 23.22 -29.84
C PRO A 490 1.79 24.41 -30.41
N ASN A 491 3.09 24.25 -30.57
CA ASN A 491 3.95 25.30 -31.10
C ASN A 491 3.44 25.82 -32.46
N GLY A 492 3.30 27.14 -32.59
CA GLY A 492 2.86 27.79 -33.82
C GLY A 492 1.34 27.89 -34.02
N LEU A 493 0.53 27.31 -33.14
CA LEU A 493 -0.93 27.53 -33.12
C LEU A 493 -1.27 28.70 -32.18
N VAL A 494 -2.39 29.36 -32.46
CA VAL A 494 -2.88 30.50 -31.66
C VAL A 494 -4.32 30.25 -31.24
N TYR A 495 -4.61 30.52 -29.97
CA TYR A 495 -5.97 30.66 -29.48
C TYR A 495 -6.23 32.14 -29.16
N ARG A 496 -7.20 32.75 -29.83
CA ARG A 496 -7.48 34.18 -29.72
C ARG A 496 -8.67 34.42 -28.81
N LEU A 497 -8.48 35.31 -27.85
CA LEU A 497 -9.54 35.88 -27.00
C LEU A 497 -10.04 37.18 -27.62
N TYR A 498 -11.33 37.46 -27.48
CA TYR A 498 -12.00 38.62 -28.04
C TYR A 498 -12.80 39.33 -26.96
N GLU A 499 -12.68 40.66 -26.94
CA GLU A 499 -13.34 41.54 -25.98
C GLU A 499 -14.87 41.41 -26.04
N HIS A 500 -15.41 41.33 -27.25
CA HIS A 500 -16.83 41.21 -27.49
C HIS A 500 -17.23 39.83 -28.00
N ASP A 501 -18.52 39.55 -27.91
CA ASP A 501 -19.10 38.35 -28.46
C ASP A 501 -18.97 38.30 -30.00
N SER A 502 -19.21 37.11 -30.54
CA SER A 502 -19.12 36.83 -31.98
C SER A 502 -17.75 37.20 -32.58
N TYR A 503 -16.68 37.07 -31.80
CA TYR A 503 -15.30 37.27 -32.21
C TYR A 503 -14.98 38.71 -32.66
N ARG A 504 -15.43 39.71 -31.88
CA ARG A 504 -15.28 41.14 -32.19
C ARG A 504 -14.47 41.88 -31.12
N GLY A 505 -14.12 43.13 -31.42
CA GLY A 505 -13.43 44.03 -30.49
C GLY A 505 -11.92 43.79 -30.44
N LYS A 506 -11.31 44.24 -29.35
CA LYS A 506 -9.88 44.01 -29.10
C LYS A 506 -9.59 42.52 -28.94
N THR A 507 -8.35 42.11 -29.21
CA THR A 507 -7.96 40.70 -29.14
C THR A 507 -6.70 40.46 -28.30
N LEU A 508 -6.63 39.31 -27.65
CA LEU A 508 -5.42 38.79 -27.01
C LEU A 508 -5.09 37.40 -27.57
N ASP A 509 -3.87 37.23 -28.07
CA ASP A 509 -3.40 35.96 -28.63
C ASP A 509 -2.67 35.13 -27.59
N LEU A 510 -3.20 33.93 -27.34
CA LEU A 510 -2.52 32.88 -26.60
C LEU A 510 -1.69 32.06 -27.59
N VAL A 511 -0.43 32.43 -27.74
CA VAL A 511 0.50 31.79 -28.69
C VAL A 511 1.03 30.50 -28.10
N GLY A 512 0.81 29.39 -28.79
CA GLY A 512 1.26 28.07 -28.38
C GLY A 512 2.76 27.91 -28.53
N THR A 513 3.39 27.38 -27.48
CA THR A 513 4.81 26.99 -27.42
C THR A 513 4.96 25.46 -27.37
N GLY A 514 3.85 24.73 -27.33
CA GLY A 514 3.78 23.32 -26.98
C GLY A 514 3.86 23.06 -25.49
N ARG A 515 4.16 24.04 -24.63
CA ARG A 515 4.30 23.89 -23.17
C ARG A 515 3.18 24.61 -22.43
N ILE A 516 3.12 24.43 -21.11
CA ILE A 516 2.18 25.16 -20.25
C ILE A 516 2.67 26.60 -20.09
N GLU A 517 1.86 27.54 -20.54
CA GLU A 517 2.05 28.99 -20.39
C GLU A 517 0.99 29.57 -19.46
N GLU A 518 1.34 30.67 -18.78
CA GLU A 518 0.51 31.35 -17.80
C GLU A 518 0.54 32.86 -18.05
N ILE A 519 -0.64 33.47 -18.15
CA ILE A 519 -0.82 34.92 -18.11
C ILE A 519 -1.66 35.19 -16.85
N PRO A 520 -1.03 35.52 -15.71
CA PRO A 520 -1.74 35.71 -14.45
C PRO A 520 -2.64 36.94 -14.48
N ASP A 521 -2.31 37.97 -15.27
CA ASP A 521 -3.10 39.18 -15.35
C ASP A 521 -3.06 39.73 -16.77
N PHE A 522 -4.21 39.79 -17.43
CA PHE A 522 -4.35 40.29 -18.81
C PHE A 522 -3.97 41.77 -18.96
N THR A 523 -4.04 42.56 -17.89
CA THR A 523 -3.64 43.98 -17.94
C THR A 523 -2.14 44.13 -18.22
N THR A 524 -1.33 43.14 -17.85
CA THR A 524 0.10 43.07 -18.19
C THR A 524 0.37 42.92 -19.69
N ARG A 525 -0.66 42.52 -20.45
CA ARG A 525 -0.64 42.43 -21.92
C ARG A 525 -1.44 43.56 -22.58
N SER A 526 -1.71 44.63 -21.83
CA SER A 526 -2.56 45.75 -22.26
C SER A 526 -3.92 45.28 -22.75
N PHE A 527 -4.48 44.21 -22.20
CA PHE A 527 -5.82 43.69 -22.49
C PHE A 527 -6.69 43.89 -21.24
N ASN A 528 -7.97 44.25 -21.40
CA ASN A 528 -8.85 44.42 -20.23
C ASN A 528 -9.31 43.06 -19.71
N ASP A 529 -10.03 43.07 -18.60
CA ASP A 529 -10.69 41.91 -18.04
C ASP A 529 -11.98 41.54 -18.79
N GLN A 530 -12.28 42.18 -19.94
CA GLN A 530 -13.47 41.89 -20.74
C GLN A 530 -13.12 40.88 -21.84
N VAL A 531 -13.50 39.61 -21.70
CA VAL A 531 -13.46 38.59 -22.75
C VAL A 531 -14.84 37.96 -22.88
N SER A 532 -15.45 38.07 -24.05
CA SER A 532 -16.79 37.54 -24.31
C SER A 532 -16.83 36.40 -25.32
N SER A 533 -15.75 36.16 -26.06
CA SER A 533 -15.64 35.03 -27.00
C SER A 533 -14.20 34.63 -27.29
N SER A 534 -13.99 33.42 -27.82
CA SER A 534 -12.66 32.91 -28.13
C SER A 534 -12.66 31.76 -29.14
N ARG A 535 -11.56 31.60 -29.91
CA ARG A 535 -11.41 30.48 -30.86
C ARG A 535 -9.96 30.20 -31.22
N PHE A 536 -9.69 28.99 -31.69
CA PHE A 536 -8.43 28.70 -32.39
C PHE A 536 -8.40 29.45 -33.72
N ILE A 537 -7.24 30.01 -34.05
CA ILE A 537 -6.98 30.59 -35.36
C ILE A 537 -6.38 29.49 -36.23
N THR A 538 -7.13 29.07 -37.24
CA THR A 538 -6.59 28.22 -38.30
C THR A 538 -5.52 29.01 -39.04
N PRO A 539 -4.31 28.45 -39.23
CA PRO A 539 -3.25 29.07 -40.02
C PRO A 539 -3.71 29.50 -41.41
#